data_AF-A0AAJ7XBC2-F1
#
_entry.id   AF-A0AAJ7XBC2-F1
#
_cell.length_a   1.000
_cell.length_b   1.000
_cell.length_c   1.000
_cell.angle_alpha   90.00
_cell.angle_beta   90.00
_cell.angle_gamma   90.00
#
_symmetry.space_group_name_H-M   'P 1'
#
loop_
_entity.id
_entity.type
_entity.pdbx_description
1 polymer ?
#
loop_
_entity_poly.entity_id
_entity_poly.type
_entity_poly.pdbx_seq_one_letter_code
_entity_poly.pdbx_strand_id
1 'polypeptide(L)'
;MSAWQPYIDNLMADKTCQNATIVGCQTRSVWASTPGPFASISPAEIDMLLTKDRSSLFTNGITLAGQKCSVIRDNLFVETEWTMDIRTKNQSGGPTYNIAVSKSNQTLVIVEAKEGVHGGVINKKVFEMGDYLRKSGY
;
A
#
# COMPACT_ATOMS: atom_id res chain seq x y z
N MET A 1 13.26 -4.16 17.69
CA MET A 1 12.08 -4.13 16.80
C MET A 1 11.75 -2.68 16.52
N SER A 2 11.34 -2.34 15.29
CA SER A 2 10.91 -0.97 14.95
C SER A 2 9.72 -0.56 15.82
N ALA A 3 9.64 0.71 16.22
CA ALA A 3 8.46 1.27 16.90
C ALA A 3 7.18 1.14 16.05
N TRP A 4 7.35 0.89 14.74
CA TRP A 4 6.26 0.72 13.77
C TRP A 4 5.77 -0.73 13.63
N GLN A 5 6.47 -1.71 14.19
CA GLN A 5 6.11 -3.12 14.06
C GLN A 5 4.70 -3.46 14.59
N PRO A 6 4.22 -2.90 15.73
CA PRO A 6 2.87 -3.19 16.21
C PRO A 6 1.76 -2.81 15.22
N TYR A 7 1.96 -1.81 14.36
CA TYR A 7 1.00 -1.45 13.32
C TYR A 7 0.93 -2.51 12.22
N ILE A 8 2.08 -3.10 11.85
CA ILE A 8 2.13 -4.22 10.91
C ILE A 8 1.43 -5.44 11.52
N ASP A 9 1.70 -5.75 12.78
CA ASP A 9 1.09 -6.89 13.46
C ASP A 9 -0.43 -6.73 13.55
N ASN A 10 -0.92 -5.51 13.80
CA ASN A 10 -2.35 -5.18 13.78
C ASN A 10 -2.99 -5.37 12.38
N LEU A 11 -2.33 -4.90 11.32
CA LEU A 11 -2.83 -5.06 9.93
C LEU A 11 -2.95 -6.54 9.53
N MET A 12 -2.07 -7.40 10.06
CA MET A 12 -1.99 -8.82 9.75
C MET A 12 -2.86 -9.72 10.65
N ALA A 13 -3.42 -9.19 11.74
CA ALA A 13 -4.04 -9.97 12.83
C ALA A 13 -5.24 -10.82 12.37
N ASP A 14 -6.08 -10.31 11.46
CA ASP A 14 -7.27 -11.01 10.95
C ASP A 14 -6.98 -11.99 9.81
N LYS A 15 -5.70 -12.14 9.44
CA LYS A 15 -5.22 -13.09 8.43
C LYS A 15 -5.79 -12.86 7.04
N THR A 16 -6.35 -11.69 6.72
CA THR A 16 -6.83 -11.36 5.36
C THR A 16 -5.69 -10.91 4.42
N CYS A 17 -4.56 -10.50 5.00
CA CYS A 17 -3.43 -9.92 4.30
C CYS A 17 -2.26 -10.91 4.26
N GLN A 18 -1.44 -10.83 3.21
CA GLN A 18 -0.19 -11.59 3.11
C GLN A 18 1.04 -10.71 3.26
N ASN A 19 0.95 -9.44 2.87
CA ASN A 19 2.00 -8.46 3.09
C ASN A 19 1.42 -7.16 3.65
N ALA A 20 2.19 -6.51 4.54
CA ALA A 20 1.88 -5.17 5.03
C ALA A 20 3.19 -4.42 5.26
N THR A 21 3.23 -3.13 4.89
CA THR A 21 4.39 -2.27 5.07
C THR A 21 3.97 -0.83 5.30
N ILE A 22 4.76 -0.12 6.09
CA ILE A 22 4.65 1.32 6.33
C ILE A 22 5.94 1.95 5.82
N VAL A 23 5.80 2.90 4.90
CA VAL A 23 6.92 3.65 4.33
C VAL A 23 6.81 5.13 4.66
N GLY A 24 7.94 5.80 4.86
CA GLY A 24 8.00 7.24 5.03
C GLY A 24 7.90 7.96 3.69
N CYS A 25 6.94 8.86 3.54
CA CYS A 25 6.75 9.69 2.35
C CYS A 25 7.95 10.60 2.09
N GLN A 26 8.55 11.19 3.14
CA GLN A 26 9.68 12.11 2.98
C GLN A 26 11.01 11.36 2.80
N THR A 27 11.24 10.33 3.61
CA THR A 27 12.51 9.57 3.60
C THR A 27 12.58 8.56 2.46
N ARG A 28 11.45 8.24 1.81
CA ARG A 28 11.33 7.20 0.79
C ARG A 28 11.94 5.88 1.28
N SER A 29 11.62 5.51 2.52
CA SER A 29 12.19 4.33 3.17
C SER A 29 11.12 3.53 3.91
N VAL A 30 11.33 2.22 4.00
CA VAL A 30 10.50 1.31 4.79
C VAL A 30 10.77 1.52 6.28
N TRP A 31 9.72 1.74 7.07
CA TRP A 31 9.78 1.93 8.53
C TRP A 31 9.43 0.66 9.30
N ALA A 32 8.50 -0.14 8.78
CA ALA A 32 8.24 -1.51 9.20
C ALA A 32 7.56 -2.27 8.06
N SER A 33 7.79 -3.58 7.98
CA SER A 33 7.17 -4.46 7.00
C SER A 33 7.08 -5.87 7.54
N THR A 34 6.12 -6.64 7.03
CA THR A 34 6.19 -8.10 7.09
C THR A 34 7.47 -8.59 6.39
N PRO A 35 8.06 -9.72 6.83
CA PRO A 35 9.13 -10.36 6.08
C PRO A 35 8.68 -10.67 4.65
N GLY A 36 9.49 -10.31 3.65
CA GLY A 36 9.18 -10.54 2.24
C GLY A 36 9.49 -9.36 1.35
N PRO A 37 9.01 -9.37 0.09
CA PRO A 37 9.36 -8.38 -0.92
C PRO A 37 9.02 -6.93 -0.53
N PHE A 38 7.94 -6.75 0.24
CA PHE A 38 7.46 -5.42 0.68
C PHE A 38 8.43 -4.72 1.66
N ALA A 39 9.36 -5.48 2.26
CA ALA A 39 10.44 -4.92 3.07
C ALA A 39 11.53 -4.26 2.21
N SER A 40 11.53 -4.48 0.90
CA SER A 40 12.52 -3.98 -0.06
C SER A 40 11.90 -3.05 -1.12
N ILE A 41 10.73 -2.46 -0.84
CA ILE A 41 10.17 -1.41 -1.71
C ILE A 41 11.19 -0.28 -1.84
N SER A 42 11.50 0.05 -3.09
CA SER A 42 12.52 1.03 -3.41
C SER A 42 12.01 2.47 -3.30
N PRO A 43 12.90 3.46 -3.11
CA PRO A 43 12.54 4.86 -3.16
C PRO A 43 11.81 5.27 -4.45
N ALA A 44 12.23 4.72 -5.60
CA ALA A 44 11.61 4.99 -6.89
C ALA A 44 10.15 4.51 -6.95
N GLU A 45 9.83 3.37 -6.33
CA GLU A 45 8.45 2.88 -6.25
C GLU A 45 7.58 3.75 -5.33
N ILE A 46 8.15 4.27 -4.25
CA ILE A 46 7.47 5.23 -3.37
C ILE A 46 7.21 6.55 -4.11
N ASP A 47 8.18 7.05 -4.88
CA ASP A 47 8.00 8.25 -5.69
C ASP A 47 6.97 8.05 -6.81
N MET A 48 6.87 6.85 -7.39
CA MET A 48 5.78 6.52 -8.32
C MET A 48 4.41 6.61 -7.65
N LEU A 49 4.25 6.08 -6.43
CA LEU A 49 2.99 6.21 -5.68
C LEU A 49 2.65 7.68 -5.37
N LEU A 50 3.66 8.52 -5.14
CA LEU A 50 3.52 9.93 -4.79
C LEU A 50 3.59 10.89 -5.99
N THR A 51 3.62 10.37 -7.22
CA THR A 51 3.75 11.20 -8.42
C THR A 51 2.63 12.23 -8.51
N LYS A 52 2.93 13.40 -9.08
CA LYS A 52 1.94 14.45 -9.37
C LYS A 52 1.09 14.11 -10.58
N ASP A 53 1.65 13.39 -11.55
CA ASP A 53 0.91 12.94 -12.73
C ASP A 53 0.14 11.66 -12.41
N ARG A 54 -1.10 11.82 -11.94
CA ARG A 54 -1.97 10.70 -11.54
C ARG A 54 -2.51 9.91 -12.73
N SER A 55 -2.65 10.55 -13.89
CA SER A 55 -3.27 9.95 -15.08
C SER A 55 -2.41 8.84 -15.69
N SER A 56 -1.08 9.02 -15.72
CA SER A 56 -0.17 8.02 -16.29
C SER A 56 -0.10 6.70 -15.50
N LEU A 57 -0.55 6.71 -14.24
CA LEU A 57 -0.61 5.49 -13.42
C LEU A 57 -1.61 4.47 -13.98
N PHE A 58 -2.69 4.94 -14.60
CA PHE A 58 -3.70 4.07 -15.21
C PHE A 58 -3.24 3.47 -16.54
N THR A 59 -2.46 4.21 -17.33
CA THR A 59 -1.97 3.76 -18.64
C THR A 59 -0.73 2.88 -18.51
N ASN A 60 0.24 3.30 -17.71
CA ASN A 60 1.54 2.63 -17.59
C ASN A 60 1.54 1.55 -16.50
N GLY A 61 0.63 1.65 -15.53
CA GLY A 61 0.68 0.86 -14.30
C GLY A 61 1.80 1.32 -13.37
N ILE A 62 2.03 0.53 -12.33
CA ILE A 62 3.10 0.77 -11.35
C ILE A 62 3.82 -0.54 -11.03
N THR A 63 4.93 -0.42 -10.31
CA THR A 63 5.64 -1.57 -9.75
C THR A 63 5.71 -1.40 -8.23
N LEU A 64 5.46 -2.48 -7.49
CA LEU A 64 5.63 -2.53 -6.04
C LEU A 64 6.44 -3.78 -5.69
N ALA A 65 7.58 -3.59 -5.02
CA ALA A 65 8.52 -4.65 -4.70
C ALA A 65 8.91 -5.49 -5.93
N GLY A 66 9.09 -4.84 -7.09
CA GLY A 66 9.38 -5.51 -8.36
C GLY A 66 8.17 -6.17 -9.06
N GLN A 67 7.00 -6.22 -8.42
CA GLN A 67 5.79 -6.80 -8.99
C GLN A 67 5.01 -5.75 -9.79
N LYS A 68 4.76 -6.03 -11.08
CA LYS A 68 3.92 -5.17 -11.93
C LYS A 68 2.48 -5.18 -11.43
N CYS A 69 1.87 -4.01 -11.39
CA CYS A 69 0.51 -3.79 -10.92
C CYS A 69 -0.27 -2.83 -11.83
N SER A 70 -1.61 -2.90 -11.79
CA SER A 70 -2.55 -1.93 -12.36
C SER A 70 -3.23 -1.14 -11.25
N VAL A 71 -3.37 0.16 -11.43
CA VAL A 71 -4.22 0.99 -10.58
C VAL A 71 -5.68 0.79 -10.98
N ILE A 72 -6.53 0.51 -9.99
CA ILE A 72 -7.99 0.37 -10.15
C ILE A 72 -8.68 1.68 -9.82
N ARG A 73 -8.26 2.33 -8.72
CA ARG A 73 -8.82 3.59 -8.23
C ARG A 73 -7.71 4.40 -7.58
N ASP A 74 -7.71 5.70 -7.78
CA ASP A 74 -6.75 6.61 -7.18
C ASP A 74 -7.43 7.82 -6.56
N ASN A 75 -7.59 7.77 -5.24
CA ASN A 75 -8.08 8.85 -4.41
C ASN A 75 -7.03 9.23 -3.35
N LEU A 76 -5.74 8.97 -3.62
CA LEU A 76 -4.65 9.09 -2.63
C LEU A 76 -4.47 10.53 -2.14
N PHE A 77 -4.81 11.50 -2.99
CA PHE A 77 -4.75 12.94 -2.72
C PHE A 77 -6.13 13.60 -2.62
N VAL A 78 -7.21 12.81 -2.66
CA VAL A 78 -8.58 13.33 -2.44
C VAL A 78 -8.79 13.44 -0.94
N GLU A 79 -9.21 14.63 -0.48
CA GLU A 79 -9.55 14.86 0.92
C GLU A 79 -10.65 13.88 1.36
N THR A 80 -10.58 13.41 2.61
CA THR A 80 -11.48 12.41 3.22
C THR A 80 -11.33 10.97 2.73
N GLU A 81 -10.64 10.73 1.63
CA GLU A 81 -10.46 9.37 1.08
C GLU A 81 -9.05 8.82 1.29
N TRP A 82 -8.03 9.55 0.86
CA TRP A 82 -6.60 9.21 1.00
C TRP A 82 -6.22 7.76 0.70
N THR A 83 -6.92 7.10 -0.22
CA THR A 83 -6.67 5.70 -0.58
C THR A 83 -6.48 5.49 -2.07
N MET A 84 -5.75 4.43 -2.40
CA MET A 84 -5.57 3.95 -3.76
C MET A 84 -5.70 2.44 -3.77
N ASP A 85 -6.43 1.93 -4.77
CA ASP A 85 -6.63 0.50 -4.99
C ASP A 85 -5.82 0.05 -6.20
N ILE A 86 -5.07 -1.02 -6.01
CA ILE A 86 -4.11 -1.57 -6.95
C ILE A 86 -4.36 -3.08 -7.05
N ARG A 87 -4.02 -3.68 -8.19
CA ARG A 87 -4.02 -5.14 -8.34
C ARG A 87 -2.78 -5.61 -9.06
N THR A 88 -2.17 -6.70 -8.59
CA THR A 88 -1.00 -7.29 -9.23
C THR A 88 -1.36 -7.86 -10.61
N LYS A 89 -0.40 -7.80 -11.54
CA LYS A 89 -0.52 -8.39 -12.88
C LYS A 89 0.28 -9.69 -12.94
N ASN A 90 -0.34 -10.75 -13.44
CA ASN A 90 0.33 -12.02 -13.67
C ASN A 90 0.18 -12.41 -15.15
N GLN A 91 1.30 -12.42 -15.90
CA GLN A 91 1.28 -12.75 -17.33
C GLN A 91 1.16 -14.25 -17.60
N SER A 92 1.48 -15.08 -16.61
CA SER A 92 1.46 -16.54 -16.72
C SER A 92 0.11 -17.15 -16.32
N GLY A 93 -0.93 -16.34 -16.12
CA GLY A 93 -2.26 -16.80 -15.72
C GLY A 93 -2.37 -17.26 -14.27
N GLY A 94 -1.35 -17.02 -13.44
CA GLY A 94 -1.39 -17.31 -12.01
C GLY A 94 -2.26 -16.33 -11.22
N PRO A 95 -2.38 -16.53 -9.89
CA PRO A 95 -3.20 -15.67 -9.04
C PRO A 95 -2.73 -14.22 -9.08
N THR A 96 -3.68 -13.32 -8.86
CA THR A 96 -3.47 -11.88 -8.71
C THR A 96 -4.05 -11.43 -7.36
N TYR A 97 -3.44 -10.41 -6.78
CA TYR A 97 -3.73 -9.96 -5.42
C TYR A 97 -4.16 -8.51 -5.45
N ASN A 98 -5.13 -8.17 -4.61
CA ASN A 98 -5.53 -6.79 -4.38
C ASN A 98 -4.54 -6.14 -3.42
N ILE A 99 -4.12 -4.93 -3.74
CA ILE A 99 -3.27 -4.09 -2.90
C ILE A 99 -4.05 -2.81 -2.62
N ALA A 100 -4.07 -2.39 -1.36
CA ALA A 100 -4.58 -1.06 -1.01
C ALA A 100 -3.46 -0.23 -0.40
N VAL A 101 -3.47 1.05 -0.71
CA VAL A 101 -2.54 2.05 -0.19
C VAL A 101 -3.35 3.13 0.50
N SER A 102 -2.95 3.54 1.70
CA SER A 102 -3.48 4.73 2.35
C SER A 102 -2.36 5.73 2.66
N LYS A 103 -2.65 7.01 2.52
CA LYS A 103 -1.72 8.11 2.76
C LYS A 103 -2.08 8.90 4.02
N SER A 104 -1.13 9.00 4.94
CA SER A 104 -1.18 9.94 6.08
C SER A 104 -0.42 11.25 5.74
N ASN A 105 0.05 12.01 6.72
CA ASN A 105 0.84 13.21 6.46
C ASN A 105 2.30 12.88 6.09
N GLN A 106 2.85 11.83 6.68
CA GLN A 106 4.26 11.44 6.64
C GLN A 106 4.47 10.02 6.16
N THR A 107 3.44 9.18 6.09
CA THR A 107 3.56 7.76 5.74
C THR A 107 2.60 7.30 4.62
N LEU A 108 2.98 6.22 3.96
CA LEU A 108 2.05 5.37 3.20
C LEU A 108 1.93 4.02 3.91
N VAL A 109 0.71 3.57 4.11
CA VAL A 109 0.37 2.22 4.56
C VAL A 109 0.02 1.41 3.32
N ILE A 110 0.75 0.33 3.06
CA ILE A 110 0.56 -0.50 1.87
C ILE A 110 0.28 -1.93 2.34
N VAL A 111 -0.83 -2.51 1.88
CA VAL A 111 -1.25 -3.86 2.27
C VAL A 111 -1.64 -4.67 1.04
N GLU A 112 -1.14 -5.89 0.95
CA GLU A 112 -1.52 -6.87 -0.05
C GLU A 112 -2.42 -7.95 0.56
N ALA A 113 -3.54 -8.21 -0.08
CA ALA A 113 -4.50 -9.24 0.28
C ALA A 113 -3.96 -10.64 0.01
N LYS A 114 -4.45 -11.63 0.77
CA LYS A 114 -4.35 -13.03 0.35
C LYS A 114 -5.18 -13.30 -0.90
N GLU A 115 -4.90 -14.43 -1.54
CA GLU A 115 -5.69 -14.93 -2.66
C GLU A 115 -7.19 -14.98 -2.32
N GLY A 116 -8.03 -14.51 -3.25
CA GLY A 116 -9.48 -14.52 -3.11
C GLY A 116 -10.07 -13.42 -2.19
N VAL A 117 -9.25 -12.64 -1.49
CA VAL A 117 -9.74 -11.57 -0.62
C VAL A 117 -10.13 -10.33 -1.44
N HIS A 118 -11.36 -9.85 -1.24
CA HIS A 118 -11.92 -8.72 -1.98
C HIS A 118 -11.22 -7.39 -1.63
N GLY A 119 -10.92 -6.58 -2.64
CA GLY A 119 -10.19 -5.31 -2.46
C GLY A 119 -10.84 -4.33 -1.48
N GLY A 120 -12.18 -4.27 -1.43
CA GLY A 120 -12.91 -3.43 -0.48
C GLY A 120 -12.63 -3.75 1.00
N VAL A 121 -12.34 -5.01 1.33
CA VAL A 121 -11.96 -5.41 2.71
C VAL A 121 -10.61 -4.79 3.08
N ILE A 122 -9.66 -4.83 2.14
CA ILE A 122 -8.30 -4.30 2.35
C ILE A 122 -8.29 -2.77 2.31
N ASN A 123 -9.06 -2.16 1.41
CA ASN A 123 -9.21 -0.72 1.31
C ASN A 123 -9.71 -0.11 2.63
N LYS A 124 -10.80 -0.67 3.20
CA LYS A 124 -11.32 -0.22 4.50
C LYS A 124 -10.26 -0.32 5.60
N LYS A 125 -9.53 -1.44 5.65
CA LYS A 125 -8.47 -1.68 6.65
C LYS A 125 -7.34 -0.65 6.55
N VAL A 126 -6.82 -0.38 5.34
CA VAL A 126 -5.74 0.60 5.19
C VAL A 126 -6.24 2.02 5.43
N PHE A 127 -7.49 2.32 5.07
CA PHE A 127 -8.12 3.61 5.38
C PHE A 127 -8.17 3.88 6.87
N GLU A 128 -8.68 2.92 7.67
CA GLU A 128 -8.77 3.06 9.13
C GLU A 128 -7.38 3.26 9.76
N MET A 129 -6.37 2.52 9.30
CA MET A 129 -4.99 2.69 9.76
C MET A 129 -4.40 4.05 9.35
N GLY A 130 -4.59 4.46 8.09
CA GLY A 130 -4.09 5.74 7.59
C GLY A 130 -4.74 6.95 8.27
N ASP A 131 -6.05 6.89 8.52
CA ASP A 131 -6.81 7.90 9.26
C ASP A 131 -6.36 7.98 10.73
N TYR A 132 -6.14 6.84 11.38
CA TYR A 132 -5.54 6.80 12.72
C TYR A 132 -4.17 7.48 12.76
N LEU A 133 -3.28 7.16 11.83
CA LEU A 133 -1.94 7.75 11.76
C LEU A 133 -2.02 9.27 11.51
N ARG A 134 -2.90 9.70 10.61
CA ARG A 134 -3.16 11.12 10.33
C ARG A 134 -3.64 11.88 11.58
N LYS A 135 -4.61 11.32 12.32
CA LYS A 135 -5.11 11.90 13.58
C LYS A 135 -4.05 11.91 14.68
N SER A 136 -3.09 10.99 14.62
CA SER A 136 -1.95 10.90 15.53
C SER A 136 -0.79 11.82 15.15
N GLY A 137 -0.93 12.65 14.10
CA GLY A 137 0.09 13.61 13.67
C GLY A 137 1.16 13.03 12.73
N TYR A 138 0.97 11.79 12.28
CA TYR A 138 1.82 11.13 11.29
C TYR A 138 1.27 11.27 9.88
#